data_AF-A0A640QCS8-F1
#
_entry.id   AF-A0A640QCS8-F1
#
_cell.length_a   1.000
_cell.length_b   1.000
_cell.length_c   1.000
_cell.angle_alpha   90.00
_cell.angle_beta   90.00
_cell.angle_gamma   90.00
#
_symmetry.space_group_name_H-M   'P 1'
#
loop_
_entity.id
_entity.type
_entity.pdbx_description
1 polymer ?
#
loop_
_entity_poly.entity_id
_entity_poly.type
_entity_poly.pdbx_seq_one_letter_code
_entity_poly.pdbx_strand_id
1 'polypeptide(L)'
;MYFKNICLSLVLIGLASSASAGLIIETDAQNRTIISWTGSCSDCLGTKGDNSFSDPIDVSGNIVVDGFTYGQDFRFNSSNLYSFQYDGPSNHVDNLIIYNAGYSSDDAWIDSSDALFSIIGRTDYSTSITGTVPPEGYYAEFGENLTVSGKITGNLESYFLSISFDTYVPVNSLTGEYIKMSTLVNTGEEALLTLITFDLEFFDDGTWYIRANDEAYDIGRNAQLSIAQVSEPATFGIFLLSLVAFSRARRAK
;
A
#
# COMPACT_ATOMS: atom_id res chain seq x y z
N MET A 1 4.05 41.76 -33.56
CA MET A 1 5.00 41.20 -32.58
C MET A 1 4.28 40.53 -31.40
N TYR A 2 3.18 39.79 -31.65
CA TYR A 2 2.35 39.15 -30.61
C TYR A 2 2.16 37.62 -30.79
N PHE A 3 2.55 37.07 -31.95
CA PHE A 3 2.37 35.65 -32.26
C PHE A 3 3.51 34.74 -31.76
N LYS A 4 4.70 35.27 -31.44
CA LYS A 4 5.84 34.46 -30.97
C LYS A 4 5.74 33.99 -29.52
N ASN A 5 4.88 34.61 -28.69
CA ASN A 5 4.73 34.26 -27.29
C ASN A 5 3.63 33.21 -27.01
N ILE A 6 2.72 32.97 -27.96
CA ILE A 6 1.63 32.00 -27.80
C ILE A 6 2.14 30.56 -28.02
N CYS A 7 3.05 30.37 -28.98
CA CYS A 7 3.61 29.04 -29.25
C CYS A 7 4.52 28.51 -28.14
N LEU A 8 5.18 29.39 -27.37
CA LEU A 8 6.06 28.95 -26.27
C LEU A 8 5.26 28.42 -25.07
N SER A 9 4.04 28.93 -24.85
CA SER A 9 3.16 28.47 -23.76
C SER A 9 2.45 27.15 -24.08
N LEU A 10 2.19 26.84 -25.35
CA LEU A 10 1.58 25.57 -25.78
C LEU A 10 2.56 24.39 -25.71
N VAL A 11 3.85 24.62 -25.96
CA VAL A 11 4.88 23.57 -25.85
C VAL A 11 5.13 23.14 -24.38
N LEU A 12 4.96 24.05 -23.43
CA LEU A 12 5.06 23.76 -21.99
C LEU A 12 3.85 22.97 -21.44
N ILE A 13 2.68 23.07 -22.08
CA ILE A 13 1.49 22.28 -21.71
C ILE A 13 1.59 20.85 -22.28
N GLY A 14 2.22 20.66 -23.44
CA GLY A 14 2.36 19.35 -24.09
C GLY A 14 3.43 18.42 -23.48
N LEU A 15 4.35 18.95 -22.66
CA LEU A 15 5.37 18.14 -21.97
C LEU A 15 4.91 17.64 -20.59
N ALA A 16 3.71 18.02 -20.14
CA ALA A 16 3.13 17.57 -18.87
C ALA A 16 2.21 16.34 -19.02
N SER A 17 1.96 15.85 -20.24
CA SER A 17 0.96 14.81 -20.52
C SER A 17 1.52 13.39 -20.65
N SER A 18 2.76 13.12 -20.25
CA SER A 18 3.37 11.77 -20.30
C SER A 18 3.81 11.26 -18.94
N ALA A 19 3.06 11.60 -17.88
CA ALA A 19 3.04 10.84 -16.64
C ALA A 19 1.65 10.21 -16.53
N SER A 20 1.54 8.92 -16.84
CA SER A 20 0.38 8.12 -16.45
C SER A 20 0.50 7.88 -14.94
N ALA A 21 0.16 8.88 -14.14
CA ALA A 21 -0.13 8.65 -12.73
C ALA A 21 -1.44 7.87 -12.67
N GLY A 22 -1.40 6.69 -12.04
CA GLY A 22 -2.61 6.00 -11.63
C GLY A 22 -3.51 6.98 -10.88
N LEU A 23 -4.79 6.98 -11.22
CA LEU A 23 -5.79 7.87 -10.65
C LEU A 23 -5.94 7.53 -9.15
N ILE A 24 -5.31 8.30 -8.26
CA ILE A 24 -5.56 8.22 -6.82
C ILE A 24 -6.84 9.01 -6.55
N ILE A 25 -7.96 8.31 -6.37
CA ILE A 25 -9.19 8.90 -5.85
C ILE A 25 -9.15 8.73 -4.33
N GLU A 26 -8.88 9.80 -3.58
CA GLU A 26 -9.38 9.90 -2.19
C GLU A 26 -9.78 11.35 -1.85
N THR A 27 -11.00 11.50 -1.35
CA THR A 27 -11.72 12.77 -1.19
C THR A 27 -11.55 13.46 0.17
N ASP A 28 -10.69 13.01 1.09
CA ASP A 28 -10.46 13.68 2.40
C ASP A 28 -8.96 13.85 2.80
N ALA A 29 -8.07 13.78 1.80
CA ALA A 29 -6.61 13.61 1.94
C ALA A 29 -5.79 14.88 2.26
N GLN A 30 -6.16 15.73 3.24
CA GLN A 30 -5.37 16.96 3.46
C GLN A 30 -4.07 16.81 4.27
N ASN A 31 -3.73 15.62 4.82
CA ASN A 31 -2.50 15.51 5.62
C ASN A 31 -1.80 14.13 5.62
N ARG A 32 -2.16 13.22 4.72
CA ARG A 32 -1.52 11.89 4.63
C ARG A 32 -0.32 11.95 3.70
N THR A 33 0.76 11.27 4.07
CA THR A 33 1.95 11.09 3.25
C THR A 33 2.00 9.66 2.70
N ILE A 34 2.26 9.55 1.40
CA ILE A 34 2.45 8.27 0.72
C ILE A 34 3.95 8.02 0.56
N ILE A 35 4.43 6.94 1.17
CA ILE A 35 5.79 6.44 1.06
C ILE A 35 5.74 5.22 0.13
N SER A 36 6.24 5.35 -1.09
CA SER A 36 6.38 4.21 -1.98
C SER A 36 7.58 3.38 -1.58
N TRP A 37 7.46 2.06 -1.72
CA TRP A 37 8.56 1.13 -1.49
C TRP A 37 8.74 0.18 -2.66
N THR A 38 9.97 -0.25 -2.88
CA THR A 38 10.35 -1.25 -3.89
C THR A 38 11.30 -2.24 -3.28
N GLY A 39 11.28 -3.49 -3.73
CA GLY A 39 12.24 -4.51 -3.30
C GLY A 39 12.35 -5.65 -4.31
N SER A 40 13.13 -6.66 -3.97
CA SER A 40 13.24 -7.89 -4.74
C SER A 40 12.88 -9.08 -3.86
N CYS A 41 12.07 -10.00 -4.38
CA CYS A 41 11.51 -11.14 -3.67
C CYS A 41 12.06 -12.45 -4.23
N SER A 42 12.45 -13.40 -3.37
CA SER A 42 13.08 -14.65 -3.78
C SER A 42 12.11 -15.81 -3.99
N ASP A 43 11.02 -15.88 -3.23
CA ASP A 43 10.07 -17.01 -3.24
C ASP A 43 8.65 -16.67 -3.73
N CYS A 44 8.43 -15.42 -4.13
CA CYS A 44 7.15 -14.89 -4.65
C CYS A 44 6.41 -15.78 -5.66
N LEU A 45 7.14 -16.41 -6.60
CA LEU A 45 6.62 -17.44 -7.51
C LEU A 45 7.46 -18.72 -7.47
N GLY A 46 8.32 -18.82 -6.45
CA GLY A 46 9.35 -19.84 -6.31
C GLY A 46 8.98 -20.93 -5.31
N THR A 47 10.01 -21.60 -4.79
CA THR A 47 9.83 -22.53 -3.68
C THR A 47 9.66 -21.73 -2.39
N LYS A 48 8.61 -22.03 -1.63
CA LYS A 48 8.34 -21.37 -0.33
C LYS A 48 9.58 -21.37 0.57
N GLY A 49 9.95 -20.21 1.10
CA GLY A 49 11.13 -20.05 1.96
C GLY A 49 12.48 -20.12 1.23
N ASP A 50 12.49 -20.14 -0.10
CA ASP A 50 13.71 -19.99 -0.88
C ASP A 50 14.27 -18.58 -0.67
N ASN A 51 15.44 -18.51 -0.04
CA ASN A 51 16.18 -17.28 0.22
C ASN A 51 17.49 -17.22 -0.59
N SER A 52 17.59 -17.99 -1.67
CA SER A 52 18.77 -18.06 -2.53
C SER A 52 18.91 -16.85 -3.45
N PHE A 53 17.79 -16.18 -3.77
CA PHE A 53 17.71 -15.07 -4.74
C PHE A 53 18.31 -15.43 -6.11
N SER A 54 18.10 -16.67 -6.59
CA SER A 54 18.59 -17.07 -7.92
C SER A 54 17.85 -16.40 -9.06
N ASP A 55 16.53 -16.21 -8.92
CA ASP A 55 15.64 -15.58 -9.92
C ASP A 55 14.66 -14.63 -9.23
N PRO A 56 15.16 -13.54 -8.61
CA PRO A 56 14.31 -12.68 -7.81
C PRO A 56 13.35 -11.88 -8.69
N ILE A 57 12.17 -11.59 -8.13
CA ILE A 57 11.12 -10.80 -8.78
C ILE A 57 11.08 -9.42 -8.13
N ASP A 58 11.07 -8.38 -8.94
CA ASP A 58 10.88 -7.02 -8.44
C ASP A 58 9.43 -6.83 -7.98
N VAL A 59 9.29 -6.28 -6.78
CA VAL A 59 8.00 -6.01 -6.12
C VAL A 59 7.97 -4.56 -5.65
N SER A 60 6.76 -4.04 -5.43
CA SER A 60 6.58 -2.67 -4.98
C SER A 60 5.39 -2.53 -4.07
N GLY A 61 5.13 -1.33 -3.59
CA GLY A 61 3.89 -1.00 -2.92
C GLY A 61 3.94 0.37 -2.25
N ASN A 62 3.00 0.63 -1.36
CA ASN A 62 2.86 1.92 -0.70
C ASN A 62 2.60 1.78 0.80
N ILE A 63 3.12 2.72 1.58
CA ILE A 63 2.82 2.91 3.00
C ILE A 63 2.19 4.29 3.11
N VAL A 64 0.93 4.34 3.53
CA VAL A 64 0.22 5.60 3.73
C VAL A 64 0.18 5.89 5.21
N VAL A 65 0.66 7.07 5.59
CA VAL A 65 0.78 7.48 7.00
C VAL A 65 0.22 8.86 7.26
N ASP A 66 -0.37 9.04 8.43
CA ASP A 66 -0.81 10.33 8.94
C ASP A 66 0.30 11.00 9.77
N GLY A 67 0.51 12.30 9.55
CA GLY A 67 1.43 13.12 10.34
C GLY A 67 2.92 12.97 10.03
N PHE A 68 3.31 12.15 9.04
CA PHE A 68 4.71 12.08 8.61
C PHE A 68 5.08 13.27 7.71
N THR A 69 6.16 13.97 8.05
CA THR A 69 6.72 15.08 7.26
C THR A 69 8.14 14.72 6.80
N TYR A 70 8.39 14.76 5.49
CA TYR A 70 9.72 14.51 4.93
C TYR A 70 10.78 15.42 5.54
N GLY A 71 11.95 14.87 5.87
CA GLY A 71 13.02 15.56 6.58
C GLY A 71 12.90 15.55 8.11
N GLN A 72 11.84 14.96 8.67
CA GLN A 72 11.70 14.77 10.12
C GLN A 72 11.67 13.28 10.46
N ASP A 73 12.37 12.91 11.54
CA ASP A 73 12.29 11.56 12.08
C ASP A 73 10.87 11.27 12.58
N PHE A 74 10.42 10.04 12.36
CA PHE A 74 9.05 9.64 12.63
C PHE A 74 8.98 8.23 13.22
N ARG A 75 7.93 7.97 13.99
CA ARG A 75 7.66 6.66 14.59
C ARG A 75 6.34 6.13 14.07
N PHE A 76 6.37 4.94 13.48
CA PHE A 76 5.17 4.23 13.10
C PHE A 76 4.51 3.63 14.34
N ASN A 77 3.19 3.70 14.40
CA ASN A 77 2.34 3.03 15.37
C ASN A 77 0.93 2.83 14.81
N SER A 78 0.12 2.02 15.49
CA SER A 78 -1.22 1.68 14.99
C SER A 78 -2.16 2.87 14.88
N SER A 79 -1.84 4.03 15.46
CA SER A 79 -2.66 5.24 15.31
C SER A 79 -2.30 6.07 14.08
N ASN A 80 -1.15 5.85 13.44
CA ASN A 80 -0.68 6.69 12.33
C ASN A 80 -0.39 5.95 11.02
N LEU A 81 -0.42 4.62 11.01
CA LEU A 81 -0.48 3.85 9.77
C LEU A 81 -1.91 3.92 9.22
N TYR A 82 -2.11 4.46 8.02
CA TYR A 82 -3.41 4.42 7.34
C TYR A 82 -3.55 3.14 6.53
N SER A 83 -2.54 2.83 5.71
CA SER A 83 -2.52 1.58 4.96
C SER A 83 -1.10 1.13 4.60
N PHE A 84 -0.97 -0.16 4.34
CA PHE A 84 0.19 -0.79 3.71
C PHE A 84 -0.28 -1.54 2.48
N GLN A 85 0.47 -1.46 1.38
CA GLN A 85 0.18 -2.13 0.13
C GLN A 85 1.42 -2.90 -0.33
N TYR A 86 1.19 -4.11 -0.82
CA TYR A 86 2.13 -4.95 -1.52
C TYR A 86 1.58 -5.25 -2.93
N ASP A 87 2.28 -4.71 -3.92
CA ASP A 87 2.06 -4.88 -5.36
C ASP A 87 3.14 -5.81 -5.92
N GLY A 88 2.99 -7.10 -5.65
CA GLY A 88 3.88 -8.15 -6.13
C GLY A 88 3.14 -9.47 -6.31
N PRO A 89 3.63 -10.38 -7.17
CA PRO A 89 3.09 -11.73 -7.21
C PRO A 89 3.47 -12.45 -5.91
N SER A 90 2.52 -13.18 -5.33
CA SER A 90 2.82 -14.08 -4.23
C SER A 90 2.03 -15.38 -4.37
N ASN A 91 2.67 -16.47 -3.97
CA ASN A 91 2.09 -17.79 -3.73
C ASN A 91 1.60 -17.94 -2.27
N HIS A 92 1.81 -16.92 -1.44
CA HIS A 92 1.50 -16.88 -0.01
C HIS A 92 0.34 -15.93 0.31
N VAL A 93 0.35 -14.75 -0.29
CA VAL A 93 -0.67 -13.70 -0.14
C VAL A 93 -1.24 -13.33 -1.52
N ASP A 94 -2.49 -12.86 -1.57
CA ASP A 94 -2.99 -12.17 -2.77
C ASP A 94 -2.49 -10.71 -2.74
N ASN A 95 -2.80 -9.88 -3.75
CA ASN A 95 -2.46 -8.44 -3.75
C ASN A 95 -2.87 -7.80 -2.40
N LEU A 96 -1.92 -7.63 -1.48
CA LEU A 96 -2.21 -7.38 -0.08
C LEU A 96 -2.28 -5.87 0.13
N ILE A 97 -3.48 -5.36 0.35
CA ILE A 97 -3.69 -4.02 0.87
C ILE A 97 -4.26 -4.14 2.27
N ILE A 98 -3.51 -3.68 3.26
CA ILE A 98 -3.91 -3.61 4.66
C ILE A 98 -4.38 -2.20 4.93
N TYR A 99 -5.67 -2.02 5.17
CA TYR A 99 -6.19 -0.76 5.70
C TYR A 99 -6.28 -0.81 7.21
N ASN A 100 -5.94 0.29 7.87
CA ASN A 100 -6.16 0.44 9.30
C ASN A 100 -7.65 0.71 9.56
N ALA A 101 -8.33 -0.25 10.18
CA ALA A 101 -9.73 -0.18 10.55
C ALA A 101 -10.08 1.02 11.45
N GLY A 102 -9.11 1.63 12.13
CA GLY A 102 -9.29 2.86 12.90
C GLY A 102 -9.61 4.10 12.06
N TYR A 103 -9.48 4.05 10.73
CA TYR A 103 -9.67 5.19 9.83
C TYR A 103 -10.90 5.13 8.91
N SER A 104 -11.48 3.95 8.65
CA SER A 104 -12.67 3.81 7.80
C SER A 104 -13.55 2.66 8.24
N SER A 105 -14.87 2.90 8.31
CA SER A 105 -15.91 1.89 8.54
C SER A 105 -16.77 1.61 7.29
N ASP A 106 -16.43 2.24 6.16
CA ASP A 106 -17.32 2.34 4.99
C ASP A 106 -16.91 1.40 3.84
N ASP A 107 -15.97 0.49 4.08
CA ASP A 107 -15.63 -0.56 3.12
C ASP A 107 -16.46 -1.83 3.38
N ALA A 108 -16.97 -2.43 2.30
CA ALA A 108 -17.73 -3.67 2.37
C ALA A 108 -16.86 -4.89 2.76
N TRP A 109 -15.53 -4.72 2.78
CA TRP A 109 -14.55 -5.73 3.15
C TRP A 109 -14.07 -5.64 4.60
N ILE A 110 -14.80 -4.99 5.53
CA ILE A 110 -14.48 -5.11 6.96
C ILE A 110 -14.36 -6.60 7.31
N ASP A 111 -13.12 -7.05 7.45
CA ASP A 111 -12.84 -8.33 8.04
C ASP A 111 -13.20 -8.16 9.51
N SER A 112 -14.28 -8.84 9.86
CA SER A 112 -14.84 -8.88 11.19
C SER A 112 -14.17 -10.00 11.97
N SER A 113 -12.88 -10.30 11.77
CA SER A 113 -12.28 -11.55 12.24
C SER A 113 -12.46 -11.76 13.74
N ASP A 114 -12.32 -10.73 14.56
CA ASP A 114 -12.60 -10.78 15.99
C ASP A 114 -14.11 -10.91 16.29
N ALA A 115 -14.95 -10.12 15.62
CA ALA A 115 -16.39 -10.15 15.83
C ALA A 115 -17.01 -11.49 15.38
N LEU A 116 -16.50 -12.04 14.30
CA LEU A 116 -16.86 -13.32 13.72
C LEU A 116 -16.35 -14.45 14.61
N PHE A 117 -15.08 -14.41 15.04
CA PHE A 117 -14.55 -15.36 16.03
C PHE A 117 -15.37 -15.33 17.31
N SER A 118 -15.78 -14.15 17.79
CA SER A 118 -16.67 -13.98 18.94
C SER A 118 -18.06 -14.61 18.72
N ILE A 119 -18.57 -14.60 17.49
CA ILE A 119 -19.86 -15.21 17.13
C ILE A 119 -19.75 -16.74 17.01
N ILE A 120 -18.75 -17.24 16.28
CA ILE A 120 -18.66 -18.67 15.90
C ILE A 120 -17.79 -19.50 16.87
N GLY A 121 -16.87 -18.86 17.58
CA GLY A 121 -15.95 -19.46 18.55
C GLY A 121 -14.93 -20.43 17.94
N ARG A 122 -14.54 -20.25 16.68
CA ARG A 122 -13.66 -21.16 15.93
C ARG A 122 -12.70 -20.42 15.04
N THR A 123 -11.49 -20.95 14.93
CA THR A 123 -10.44 -20.44 14.03
C THR A 123 -10.64 -20.89 12.59
N ASP A 124 -11.56 -21.82 12.32
CA ASP A 124 -11.87 -22.30 10.98
C ASP A 124 -13.38 -22.49 10.76
N TYR A 125 -13.86 -22.18 9.56
CA TYR A 125 -15.24 -22.44 9.16
C TYR A 125 -15.41 -22.42 7.64
N SER A 126 -16.42 -23.12 7.13
CA SER A 126 -16.76 -23.11 5.71
C SER A 126 -17.90 -22.13 5.44
N THR A 127 -17.75 -21.31 4.41
CA THR A 127 -18.78 -20.38 3.95
C THR A 127 -18.62 -20.07 2.46
N SER A 128 -19.69 -19.65 1.81
CA SER A 128 -19.59 -18.98 0.51
C SER A 128 -19.00 -17.57 0.69
N ILE A 129 -18.12 -17.17 -0.22
CA ILE A 129 -17.49 -15.85 -0.22
C ILE A 129 -18.30 -14.90 -1.12
N THR A 130 -18.76 -13.80 -0.54
CA THR A 130 -19.55 -12.76 -1.23
C THR A 130 -18.92 -11.39 -0.99
N GLY A 131 -18.76 -10.55 -2.04
CA GLY A 131 -18.18 -9.20 -1.90
C GLY A 131 -18.22 -8.36 -3.19
N THR A 132 -18.00 -7.04 -3.07
CA THR A 132 -17.94 -6.05 -4.18
C THR A 132 -17.09 -4.84 -3.75
N VAL A 133 -16.27 -4.11 -4.52
CA VAL A 133 -15.06 -4.37 -5.35
C VAL A 133 -14.12 -3.16 -5.09
N PRO A 134 -12.85 -3.29 -4.63
CA PRO A 134 -11.78 -2.31 -4.94
C PRO A 134 -11.31 -2.57 -6.39
N PRO A 135 -10.67 -1.62 -7.12
CA PRO A 135 -10.53 -1.68 -8.60
C PRO A 135 -10.18 -3.07 -9.16
N GLU A 136 -10.69 -3.38 -10.36
CA GLU A 136 -10.50 -4.69 -11.04
C GLU A 136 -9.04 -5.19 -10.91
N GLY A 137 -8.85 -6.33 -10.23
CA GLY A 137 -7.53 -6.93 -9.98
C GLY A 137 -6.95 -6.72 -8.58
N TYR A 138 -7.61 -5.99 -7.68
CA TYR A 138 -7.15 -5.80 -6.31
C TYR A 138 -8.04 -6.50 -5.28
N TYR A 139 -7.39 -7.03 -4.25
CA TYR A 139 -7.99 -7.51 -3.03
C TYR A 139 -7.51 -6.62 -1.88
N ALA A 140 -8.35 -6.39 -0.89
CA ALA A 140 -8.00 -5.59 0.28
C ALA A 140 -8.38 -6.41 1.52
N GLU A 141 -7.41 -6.61 2.40
CA GLU A 141 -7.61 -7.23 3.71
C GLU A 141 -7.62 -6.13 4.76
N PHE A 142 -8.54 -6.22 5.72
CA PHE A 142 -8.51 -5.33 6.88
C PHE A 142 -7.82 -6.07 8.00
N GLY A 143 -6.67 -5.55 8.43
CA GLY A 143 -6.00 -6.12 9.58
C GLY A 143 -6.70 -5.73 10.87
N GLU A 144 -7.36 -6.68 11.54
CA GLU A 144 -7.81 -6.52 12.93
C GLU A 144 -6.65 -6.89 13.89
N ASN A 145 -6.73 -6.45 15.15
CA ASN A 145 -5.59 -6.51 16.10
C ASN A 145 -4.29 -5.86 15.58
N LEU A 146 -4.43 -4.92 14.64
CA LEU A 146 -3.31 -4.26 13.97
C LEU A 146 -2.34 -3.64 14.98
N THR A 147 -1.19 -4.27 15.10
CA THR A 147 -0.06 -3.77 15.89
C THR A 147 1.00 -3.26 14.93
N VAL A 148 1.32 -1.98 15.04
CA VAL A 148 2.38 -1.36 14.25
C VAL A 148 3.44 -0.83 15.18
N SER A 149 4.69 -1.10 14.84
CA SER A 149 5.86 -0.55 15.52
C SER A 149 6.93 -0.22 14.50
N GLY A 150 7.51 0.97 14.59
CA GLY A 150 8.56 1.31 13.65
C GLY A 150 9.15 2.68 13.85
N LYS A 151 10.16 2.98 13.05
CA LYS A 151 10.77 4.29 12.91
C LYS A 151 11.23 4.51 11.48
N ILE A 152 11.30 5.77 11.07
CA ILE A 152 11.94 6.18 9.83
C ILE A 152 12.70 7.48 10.09
N THR A 153 13.94 7.55 9.59
CA THR A 153 14.71 8.78 9.61
C THR A 153 14.18 9.74 8.56
N GLY A 154 14.27 11.05 8.82
CA GLY A 154 13.75 12.06 7.89
C GLY A 154 14.35 12.03 6.48
N ASN A 155 15.53 11.42 6.32
CA ASN A 155 16.21 11.21 5.03
C ASN A 155 15.91 9.84 4.38
N LEU A 156 15.05 9.02 5.00
CA LEU A 156 14.64 7.67 4.56
C LEU A 156 15.76 6.62 4.50
N GLU A 157 17.00 6.95 4.91
CA GLU A 157 18.15 6.04 4.83
C GLU A 157 18.10 4.92 5.89
N SER A 158 17.38 5.13 6.99
CA SER A 158 17.21 4.13 8.04
C SER A 158 15.76 4.05 8.43
N TYR A 159 15.22 2.84 8.40
CA TYR A 159 13.85 2.58 8.77
C TYR A 159 13.70 1.19 9.36
N PHE A 160 12.68 1.03 10.19
CA PHE A 160 12.20 -0.25 10.65
C PHE A 160 10.68 -0.14 10.70
N LEU A 161 10.00 -1.13 10.15
CA LEU A 161 8.54 -1.21 10.20
C LEU A 161 8.17 -2.65 10.47
N SER A 162 7.41 -2.86 11.53
CA SER A 162 6.78 -4.12 11.88
C SER A 162 5.28 -3.89 11.97
N ILE A 163 4.53 -4.69 11.23
CA ILE A 163 3.07 -4.68 11.20
C ILE A 163 2.63 -6.11 11.50
N SER A 164 1.69 -6.27 12.43
CA SER A 164 1.08 -7.56 12.75
C SER A 164 -0.43 -7.40 12.79
N PHE A 165 -1.18 -8.32 12.21
CA PHE A 165 -2.65 -8.29 12.20
C PHE A 165 -3.25 -9.67 11.97
N ASP A 166 -4.50 -9.85 12.35
CA ASP A 166 -5.25 -11.08 12.16
C ASP A 166 -6.28 -10.93 11.05
N THR A 167 -6.45 -11.98 10.24
CA THR A 167 -7.47 -12.03 9.19
C THR A 167 -7.93 -13.45 8.85
N TYR A 168 -9.17 -13.61 8.36
CA TYR A 168 -9.64 -14.89 7.81
C TYR A 168 -9.32 -15.01 6.32
N VAL A 169 -8.59 -16.06 5.96
CA VAL A 169 -8.18 -16.33 4.58
C VAL A 169 -8.66 -17.69 4.09
N PRO A 170 -8.97 -17.84 2.79
CA PRO A 170 -9.39 -19.11 2.24
C PRO A 170 -8.20 -20.03 2.04
N VAL A 171 -8.34 -21.29 2.46
CA VAL A 171 -7.32 -22.32 2.32
C VAL A 171 -7.91 -23.58 1.72
N ASN A 172 -7.08 -24.33 1.00
CA ASN A 172 -7.42 -25.63 0.48
C ASN A 172 -7.50 -26.64 1.64
N SER A 173 -8.67 -27.25 1.82
CA SER A 173 -8.92 -28.18 2.94
C SER A 173 -8.10 -29.47 2.89
N LEU A 174 -7.49 -29.80 1.74
CA LEU A 174 -6.67 -31.00 1.57
C LEU A 174 -5.17 -30.69 1.72
N THR A 175 -4.70 -29.58 1.14
CA THR A 175 -3.27 -29.25 1.11
C THR A 175 -2.85 -28.24 2.18
N GLY A 176 -3.80 -27.49 2.75
CA GLY A 176 -3.53 -26.36 3.66
C GLY A 176 -3.02 -25.11 2.94
N GLU A 177 -2.94 -25.12 1.61
CA GLU A 177 -2.43 -23.99 0.84
C GLU A 177 -3.46 -22.87 0.73
N TYR A 178 -3.00 -21.62 0.81
CA TYR A 178 -3.82 -20.43 0.57
C TYR A 178 -4.44 -20.46 -0.83
N ILE A 179 -5.71 -20.07 -0.89
CA ILE A 179 -6.43 -19.82 -2.13
C ILE A 179 -6.53 -18.30 -2.27
N LYS A 180 -6.38 -17.80 -3.48
CA LYS A 180 -6.54 -16.36 -3.73
C LYS A 180 -8.01 -15.98 -3.55
N MET A 181 -8.30 -15.02 -2.66
CA MET A 181 -9.69 -14.60 -2.42
C MET A 181 -10.35 -14.14 -3.72
N SER A 182 -9.60 -13.44 -4.57
CA SER A 182 -10.03 -12.96 -5.89
C SER A 182 -10.60 -14.05 -6.81
N THR A 183 -10.20 -15.33 -6.64
CA THR A 183 -10.73 -16.44 -7.44
C THR A 183 -12.05 -17.00 -6.92
N LEU A 184 -12.48 -16.61 -5.73
CA LEU A 184 -13.66 -17.14 -5.04
C LEU A 184 -14.81 -16.12 -4.93
N VAL A 185 -14.52 -14.82 -5.13
CA VAL A 185 -15.52 -13.76 -5.00
C VAL A 185 -16.67 -13.98 -5.98
N ASN A 186 -17.90 -14.03 -5.44
CA ASN A 186 -19.15 -14.14 -6.20
C ASN A 186 -19.27 -15.39 -7.09
N THR A 187 -18.43 -16.40 -6.89
CA THR A 187 -18.58 -17.70 -7.57
C THR A 187 -19.72 -18.52 -6.97
N GLY A 188 -20.05 -18.28 -5.70
CA GLY A 188 -20.99 -19.07 -4.92
C GLY A 188 -20.41 -20.39 -4.39
N GLU A 189 -19.13 -20.66 -4.65
CA GLU A 189 -18.43 -21.83 -4.10
C GLU A 189 -18.20 -21.65 -2.60
N GLU A 190 -18.35 -22.74 -1.84
CA GLU A 190 -17.95 -22.76 -0.43
C GLU A 190 -16.43 -22.89 -0.33
N ALA A 191 -15.81 -22.08 0.52
CA ALA A 191 -14.40 -22.15 0.85
C ALA A 191 -14.22 -22.36 2.36
N LEU A 192 -13.15 -23.07 2.74
CA LEU A 192 -12.71 -23.14 4.12
C LEU A 192 -11.92 -21.86 4.42
N LEU A 193 -12.42 -21.04 5.34
CA LEU A 193 -11.72 -19.89 5.88
C LEU A 193 -11.03 -20.28 7.18
N THR A 194 -9.79 -19.82 7.33
CA THR A 194 -8.96 -20.02 8.53
C THR A 194 -8.46 -18.67 9.03
N LEU A 195 -8.53 -18.45 10.35
CA LEU A 195 -7.96 -17.29 11.02
C LEU A 195 -6.43 -17.41 11.05
N ILE A 196 -5.75 -16.40 10.52
CA ILE A 196 -4.30 -16.34 10.36
C ILE A 196 -3.79 -15.00 10.88
N THR A 197 -2.66 -15.01 11.58
CA THR A 197 -1.93 -13.80 11.94
C THR A 197 -0.85 -13.53 10.90
N PHE A 198 -0.86 -12.36 10.26
CA PHE A 198 0.21 -11.92 9.37
C PHE A 198 1.19 -11.02 10.11
N ASP A 199 2.49 -11.22 9.88
CA ASP A 199 3.56 -10.33 10.32
C ASP A 199 4.35 -9.82 9.11
N LEU A 200 4.40 -8.51 8.93
CA LEU A 200 5.24 -7.86 7.93
C LEU A 200 6.35 -7.13 8.65
N GLU A 201 7.60 -7.44 8.29
CA GLU A 201 8.74 -6.73 8.84
C GLU A 201 9.66 -6.23 7.75
N PHE A 202 10.10 -4.99 7.89
CA PHE A 202 11.05 -4.30 7.03
C PHE A 202 12.18 -3.75 7.87
N PHE A 203 13.41 -3.97 7.41
CA PHE A 203 14.64 -3.61 8.11
C PHE A 203 15.45 -2.57 7.35
N ASP A 204 16.35 -1.90 8.08
CA ASP A 204 17.21 -0.85 7.56
C ASP A 204 18.29 -1.37 6.60
N ASP A 205 18.63 -2.66 6.67
CA ASP A 205 19.51 -3.34 5.71
C ASP A 205 18.81 -3.69 4.39
N GLY A 206 17.52 -3.34 4.25
CA GLY A 206 16.70 -3.61 3.07
C GLY A 206 16.12 -5.03 3.02
N THR A 207 16.35 -5.86 4.05
CA THR A 207 15.63 -7.13 4.21
C THR A 207 14.17 -6.84 4.56
N TRP A 208 13.27 -7.67 4.04
CA TRP A 208 11.88 -7.65 4.43
C TRP A 208 11.29 -9.06 4.35
N TYR A 209 10.20 -9.28 5.07
CA TYR A 209 9.39 -10.46 4.90
C TYR A 209 7.92 -10.22 5.24
N ILE A 210 7.07 -11.05 4.65
CA ILE A 210 5.67 -11.21 5.02
C ILE A 210 5.55 -12.63 5.57
N ARG A 211 5.14 -12.82 6.82
CA ARG A 211 4.90 -14.14 7.41
C ARG A 211 3.42 -14.27 7.72
N ALA A 212 2.94 -15.50 7.78
CA ALA A 212 1.63 -15.80 8.33
C ALA A 212 1.79 -16.98 9.29
N ASN A 213 1.41 -16.76 10.54
CA ASN A 213 1.74 -17.61 11.68
C ASN A 213 3.26 -17.88 11.78
N ASP A 214 3.66 -19.09 12.21
CA ASP A 214 5.04 -19.51 12.41
C ASP A 214 5.76 -19.98 11.12
N GLU A 215 5.16 -19.77 9.94
CA GLU A 215 5.77 -20.18 8.66
C GLU A 215 6.45 -19.00 7.95
N ALA A 216 7.56 -19.31 7.27
CA ALA A 216 8.28 -18.33 6.45
C ALA A 216 7.56 -18.13 5.12
N TYR A 217 7.11 -16.91 4.86
CA TYR A 217 6.56 -16.49 3.57
C TYR A 217 7.30 -15.24 3.06
N ASP A 218 6.91 -14.77 1.87
CA ASP A 218 7.64 -13.86 0.97
C ASP A 218 8.87 -13.20 1.59
N ILE A 219 10.03 -13.68 1.18
CA ILE A 219 11.33 -13.19 1.64
C ILE A 219 11.87 -12.24 0.58
N GLY A 220 12.31 -11.06 1.00
CA GLY A 220 12.96 -10.17 0.08
C GLY A 220 14.08 -9.32 0.65
N ARG A 221 14.73 -8.62 -0.28
CA ARG A 221 15.90 -7.78 -0.07
C ARG A 221 15.79 -6.48 -0.85
N ASN A 222 16.75 -5.60 -0.61
CA ASN A 222 16.88 -4.30 -1.30
C ASN A 222 15.63 -3.44 -1.19
N ALA A 223 14.89 -3.54 -0.07
CA ALA A 223 13.75 -2.69 0.17
C ALA A 223 14.23 -1.23 0.29
N GLN A 224 13.69 -0.38 -0.59
CA GLN A 224 14.02 1.05 -0.69
C GLN A 224 12.74 1.86 -0.57
N LEU A 225 12.82 2.98 0.16
CA LEU A 225 11.72 3.90 0.37
C LEU A 225 11.90 5.16 -0.46
N SER A 226 10.79 5.70 -0.96
CA SER A 226 10.74 6.99 -1.63
C SER A 226 9.43 7.70 -1.30
N ILE A 227 9.41 9.03 -1.34
CA ILE A 227 8.15 9.77 -1.21
C ILE A 227 7.53 9.85 -2.59
N ALA A 228 6.32 9.28 -2.75
CA ALA A 228 5.48 9.62 -3.89
C ALA A 228 5.16 11.11 -3.74
N GLN A 229 5.74 11.95 -4.60
CA GLN A 229 5.48 13.40 -4.54
C GLN A 229 3.98 13.62 -4.70
N VAL A 230 3.29 13.93 -3.60
CA VAL A 230 1.98 14.56 -3.66
C VAL A 230 2.24 15.88 -4.36
N SER A 231 1.67 16.05 -5.56
CA SER A 231 1.83 17.29 -6.34
C SER A 231 1.64 18.46 -5.39
N GLU A 232 2.65 19.34 -5.28
CA GLU A 232 2.56 20.51 -4.43
C GLU A 232 1.20 21.19 -4.66
N PRO A 233 0.52 21.68 -3.61
CA PRO A 233 -0.68 22.47 -3.81
C PRO A 233 -0.38 23.53 -4.86
N ALA A 234 -1.22 23.60 -5.91
CA ALA A 234 -1.05 24.53 -7.03
C ALA A 234 -0.86 26.00 -6.57
N THR A 235 -1.10 26.29 -5.29
CA THR A 235 -0.72 27.48 -4.54
C THR A 235 0.71 27.97 -4.82
N PHE A 236 1.73 27.11 -4.92
CA PHE A 236 3.11 27.57 -5.24
C PHE A 236 3.21 28.05 -6.70
N GLY A 237 2.56 27.34 -7.62
CA GLY A 237 2.44 27.74 -9.02
C GLY A 237 1.63 29.04 -9.20
N ILE A 238 0.54 29.21 -8.46
CA ILE A 238 -0.29 30.42 -8.43
C ILE A 238 0.49 31.61 -7.83
N PHE A 239 1.32 31.37 -6.80
CA PHE A 239 2.18 32.39 -6.21
C PHE A 239 3.27 32.87 -7.18
N LEU A 240 3.92 31.95 -7.90
CA LEU A 240 4.90 32.29 -8.93
C LEU A 240 4.26 33.00 -10.14
N LEU A 241 3.09 32.54 -10.59
CA LEU A 241 2.34 33.20 -11.67
C LEU A 241 1.86 34.59 -11.28
N SER A 242 1.43 34.79 -10.03
CA SER A 242 1.04 36.11 -9.52
C SER A 242 2.23 37.06 -9.39
N LEU A 243 3.42 36.59 -8.97
CA LEU A 243 4.66 37.39 -9.00
C LEU A 243 5.06 37.80 -10.43
N VAL A 244 4.91 36.92 -11.41
CA VAL A 244 5.17 37.24 -12.83
C VAL A 244 4.14 38.24 -13.37
N ALA A 245 2.87 38.12 -12.99
CA ALA A 245 1.83 39.08 -13.36
C ALA A 245 2.07 40.48 -12.73
N PHE A 246 2.44 40.54 -11.45
CA PHE A 246 2.75 41.80 -10.74
C PHE A 246 4.02 42.48 -11.26
N SER A 247 5.07 41.71 -11.60
CA SER A 247 6.30 42.25 -12.17
C SER A 247 6.10 42.80 -13.60
N ARG A 248 5.18 42.21 -14.39
CA ARG A 248 4.77 42.76 -15.69
C ARG A 248 3.91 44.02 -15.56
N ALA A 249 3.00 44.08 -14.58
CA ALA A 249 2.20 45.28 -14.32
C ALA A 249 3.05 46.50 -13.89
N ARG A 250 4.17 46.27 -13.19
CA ARG A 250 5.13 47.35 -12.84
C ARG A 250 5.94 47.89 -14.01
N ARG A 251 6.10 47.14 -15.10
CA ARG A 251 6.81 47.61 -16.32
C ARG A 251 5.90 48.37 -17.30
N ALA A 252 4.61 48.44 -17.04
CA ALA A 252 3.61 49.11 -17.89
C ALA A 252 3.17 50.49 -17.34
N LYS A 253 3.92 51.06 -16.38
CA LYS A 253 3.81 52.47 -15.96
C LYS A 253 5.05 53.23 -16.35
#